data_AF-A0A421JUI4-F1
#
_entry.id   AF-A0A421JUI4-F1
#
_cell.length_a   1.000
_cell.length_b   1.000
_cell.length_c   1.000
_cell.angle_alpha   90.00
_cell.angle_beta   90.00
_cell.angle_gamma   90.00
#
_symmetry.space_group_name_H-M   'P 1'
#
loop_
_entity.id
_entity.type
_entity.pdbx_description
1 polymer ?
#
loop_
_entity_poly.entity_id
_entity_poly.type
_entity_poly.pdbx_seq_one_letter_code
_entity_poly.pdbx_strand_id
1 'polypeptide(L)'
;MGTTNMERSYEGYELQSDPNIPPWIITPKEEKLIFDRWRKKAFAKCDDLIKAYVKCSNSYKSPVDSMKNCKHINEESLACVAKYQTQEYLDIERDILVEQKKERRILHEMYAEKKRREAEAKSEQPNK
;
A
#
# COMPACT_ATOMS: atom_id res chain seq x y z
N MET A 1 1.53 -33.77 -1.51
CA MET A 1 2.80 -33.29 -2.09
C MET A 1 2.58 -31.88 -2.62
N GLY A 2 3.40 -30.93 -2.18
CA GLY A 2 3.63 -29.66 -2.87
C GLY A 2 2.65 -28.51 -2.64
N THR A 3 2.72 -27.86 -1.48
CA THR A 3 2.25 -26.47 -1.32
C THR A 3 3.09 -25.53 -2.19
N THR A 4 2.51 -24.95 -3.24
CA THR A 4 3.17 -23.84 -3.96
C THR A 4 2.90 -22.55 -3.21
N ASN A 5 3.96 -22.08 -2.52
CA ASN A 5 4.07 -20.75 -1.96
C ASN A 5 3.85 -19.71 -3.06
N MET A 6 2.67 -19.08 -3.08
CA MET A 6 2.49 -17.81 -3.78
C MET A 6 2.96 -16.73 -2.81
N GLU A 7 4.09 -16.11 -3.13
CA GLU A 7 4.68 -15.03 -2.36
C GLU A 7 3.60 -14.04 -1.93
N ARG A 8 3.62 -13.67 -0.65
CA ARG A 8 2.82 -12.59 -0.05
C ARG A 8 3.19 -11.26 -0.71
N SER A 9 2.77 -11.02 -1.94
CA SER A 9 2.68 -9.67 -2.48
C SER A 9 1.49 -9.02 -1.77
N TYR A 10 1.76 -7.96 -1.03
CA TYR A 10 0.78 -7.11 -0.35
C TYR A 10 -0.03 -6.27 -1.37
N GLU A 11 -0.44 -6.90 -2.47
CA GLU A 11 -1.26 -6.34 -3.55
C GLU A 11 -2.68 -6.94 -3.55
N GLY A 12 -2.94 -7.94 -2.69
CA GLY A 12 -4.20 -8.67 -2.61
C GLY A 12 -5.37 -7.99 -1.88
N TYR A 13 -5.29 -6.68 -1.58
CA TYR A 13 -6.50 -5.94 -1.24
C TYR A 13 -7.15 -5.54 -2.56
N GLU A 14 -8.02 -6.40 -3.09
CA GLU A 14 -9.06 -5.96 -4.00
C GLU A 14 -9.84 -4.88 -3.27
N LEU A 15 -9.50 -3.63 -3.56
CA LEU A 15 -10.29 -2.49 -3.15
C LEU A 15 -11.61 -2.65 -3.88
N GLN A 16 -12.55 -3.34 -3.24
CA GLN A 16 -13.96 -3.34 -3.58
C GLN A 16 -14.43 -1.90 -3.44
N SER A 17 -14.07 -1.11 -4.45
CA SER A 17 -14.53 0.24 -4.67
C SER A 17 -15.91 -0.01 -5.22
N ASP A 18 -16.88 -0.24 -4.33
CA ASP A 18 -18.28 -0.29 -4.70
C ASP A 18 -18.51 0.93 -5.63
N PRO A 19 -18.95 0.73 -6.89
CA PRO A 19 -19.13 1.82 -7.83
C PRO A 19 -20.07 2.92 -7.32
N ASN A 20 -20.89 2.59 -6.31
CA ASN A 20 -21.82 3.51 -5.65
C ASN A 20 -21.18 4.37 -4.56
N ILE A 21 -19.95 4.05 -4.14
CA ILE A 21 -19.22 4.82 -3.13
C ILE A 21 -18.30 5.81 -3.84
N PRO A 22 -18.42 7.11 -3.55
CA PRO A 22 -17.51 8.09 -4.11
C PRO A 22 -16.04 7.81 -3.82
N PRO A 23 -15.12 8.14 -4.75
CA PRO A 23 -13.70 7.80 -4.63
C PRO A 23 -13.00 8.49 -3.45
N TRP A 24 -13.52 9.63 -2.98
CA TRP A 24 -12.99 10.38 -1.83
C TRP A 24 -13.37 9.79 -0.47
N ILE A 25 -14.30 8.83 -0.41
CA ILE A 25 -14.62 8.15 0.84
C ILE A 25 -13.59 7.05 1.08
N ILE A 26 -12.88 7.14 2.20
CA ILE A 26 -11.90 6.13 2.63
C ILE A 26 -12.52 5.25 3.72
N THR A 27 -12.55 3.95 3.47
CA THR A 27 -13.02 2.95 4.44
C THR A 27 -11.94 2.62 5.48
N PRO A 28 -12.29 2.02 6.64
CA PRO A 28 -11.28 1.62 7.63
C PRO A 28 -10.22 0.63 7.10
N LYS A 29 -10.59 -0.23 6.15
CA LYS A 29 -9.64 -1.15 5.50
C LYS A 29 -8.66 -0.40 4.60
N GLU A 30 -9.15 0.58 3.86
CA GLU A 30 -8.34 1.47 3.02
C GLU A 30 -7.41 2.35 3.85
N GLU A 31 -7.90 2.88 4.97
CA GLU A 31 -7.10 3.68 5.89
C GLU A 31 -5.91 2.88 6.46
N LYS A 32 -6.14 1.60 6.79
CA LYS A 32 -5.05 0.70 7.19
C LYS A 32 -4.03 0.51 6.06
N LEU A 33 -4.47 0.33 4.83
CA LEU A 33 -3.59 0.20 3.66
C LEU A 33 -2.75 1.47 3.44
N ILE A 34 -3.38 2.64 3.55
CA ILE A 34 -2.72 3.95 3.47
C ILE A 34 -1.62 4.04 4.54
N PHE A 35 -1.96 3.71 5.79
CA PHE A 35 -1.02 3.73 6.90
C PHE A 35 0.18 2.79 6.66
N ASP A 36 -0.07 1.58 6.18
CA ASP A 36 0.98 0.60 5.90
C ASP A 36 1.90 1.07 4.76
N ARG A 37 1.34 1.65 3.68
CA ARG A 37 2.10 2.24 2.56
C ARG A 37 2.95 3.41 3.02
N TRP A 38 2.36 4.34 3.76
CA TRP A 38 3.01 5.50 4.34
C TRP A 38 4.19 5.08 5.23
N ARG A 39 3.95 4.15 6.16
CA ARG A 39 4.99 3.60 7.03
C ARG A 39 6.11 2.97 6.21
N LYS A 40 5.79 2.11 5.25
CA LYS A 40 6.81 1.45 4.41
C LYS A 40 7.67 2.46 3.65
N LYS A 41 7.06 3.51 3.08
CA LYS A 41 7.78 4.59 2.37
C LYS A 41 8.65 5.43 3.31
N ALA A 42 8.16 5.75 4.51
CA ALA A 42 8.95 6.46 5.52
C ALA A 42 10.19 5.64 5.95
N PHE A 43 10.02 4.34 6.19
CA PHE A 43 11.14 3.45 6.52
C PHE A 43 12.13 3.28 5.36
N ALA A 44 11.63 3.19 4.12
CA ALA A 44 12.50 3.07 2.93
C ALA A 44 13.44 4.28 2.76
N LYS A 45 13.03 5.48 3.17
CA LYS A 45 13.89 6.68 3.13
C LYS A 45 15.02 6.67 4.17
N CYS A 46 14.92 5.82 5.19
CA CYS A 46 15.87 5.72 6.30
C CYS A 46 16.54 4.33 6.36
N ASP A 47 16.42 3.55 5.28
CA ASP A 47 16.81 2.14 5.23
C ASP A 47 18.28 1.92 5.59
N ASP A 48 19.18 2.82 5.18
CA ASP A 48 20.61 2.74 5.49
C ASP A 48 20.89 2.85 7.00
N LEU A 49 20.22 3.79 7.69
CA LEU A 49 20.36 3.95 9.14
C LEU A 49 19.76 2.77 9.90
N ILE A 50 18.63 2.25 9.42
CA ILE A 50 17.98 1.07 9.99
C ILE A 50 18.89 -0.16 9.81
N LYS A 51 19.48 -0.36 8.63
CA LYS A 51 20.45 -1.42 8.37
C LYS A 51 21.69 -1.30 9.26
N ALA A 52 22.20 -0.09 9.47
CA ALA A 52 23.31 0.15 10.39
C ALA A 52 22.94 -0.25 11.82
N TYR A 53 21.74 0.13 12.28
CA TYR A 53 21.24 -0.28 13.60
C TYR A 53 21.08 -1.81 13.70
N VAL A 54 20.49 -2.47 12.70
CA VAL A 54 20.34 -3.93 12.67
C VAL A 54 21.69 -4.64 12.69
N LYS A 55 22.66 -4.14 11.90
CA LYS A 55 24.02 -4.68 11.89
C LYS A 55 24.70 -4.53 13.25
N CYS A 56 24.54 -3.38 13.90
CA CYS A 56 25.03 -3.16 15.26
C CYS A 56 24.36 -4.11 16.25
N SER A 57 23.03 -4.20 16.22
CA SER A 57 22.25 -5.02 17.15
C SER A 57 22.61 -6.51 17.05
N ASN A 58 22.79 -7.01 15.82
CA ASN A 58 23.18 -8.40 15.56
C ASN A 58 24.62 -8.73 16.00
N SER A 59 25.47 -7.74 16.26
CA SER A 59 26.82 -7.97 16.76
C SER A 59 26.87 -8.35 18.26
N TYR A 60 25.76 -8.15 18.98
CA TYR A 60 25.64 -8.48 20.41
C TYR A 60 24.75 -9.71 20.61
N LYS A 61 25.10 -10.55 21.58
CA LYS A 61 24.34 -11.77 21.92
C LYS A 61 23.11 -11.48 22.81
N SER A 62 23.14 -10.39 23.56
CA SER A 62 22.10 -9.99 24.50
C SER A 62 21.33 -8.79 23.96
N PRO A 63 19.98 -8.82 23.94
CA PRO A 63 19.14 -7.67 23.56
C PRO A 63 19.38 -6.44 24.44
N VAL A 64 19.72 -6.64 25.71
CA VAL A 64 20.00 -5.53 26.64
C VAL A 64 21.31 -4.83 26.27
N ASP A 65 22.31 -5.60 25.84
CA ASP A 65 23.60 -5.05 25.43
C ASP A 65 23.52 -4.38 24.06
N SER A 66 22.76 -4.93 23.12
CA SER A 66 22.52 -4.26 21.83
C SER A 66 21.80 -2.93 22.00
N MET A 67 20.75 -2.87 22.84
CA MET A 67 20.02 -1.62 23.11
C MET A 67 20.92 -0.54 23.71
N LYS A 68 21.84 -0.90 24.62
CA LYS A 68 22.76 0.06 25.24
C LYS A 68 23.82 0.55 24.27
N ASN A 69 24.48 -0.37 23.57
CA ASN A 69 25.64 -0.05 22.73
C ASN A 69 25.25 0.53 21.36
N CYS A 70 24.08 0.16 20.83
CA CYS A 70 23.58 0.67 19.54
C CYS A 70 22.59 1.83 19.70
N LYS A 71 22.47 2.40 20.91
CA LYS A 71 21.49 3.44 21.24
C LYS A 71 21.54 4.63 20.30
N HIS A 72 22.73 5.17 20.05
CA HIS A 72 22.92 6.34 19.17
C HIS A 72 22.41 6.09 17.75
N ILE A 73 22.79 4.95 17.16
CA ILE A 73 22.39 4.58 15.79
C ILE A 73 20.87 4.36 15.73
N ASN A 74 20.29 3.78 16.78
CA ASN A 74 18.84 3.63 16.89
C ASN A 74 18.15 5.00 16.93
N GLU A 75 18.63 5.93 17.77
CA GLU A 75 18.09 7.28 17.89
C GLU A 75 18.16 8.05 16.56
N GLU A 76 19.28 7.95 15.83
CA GLU A 76 19.41 8.53 14.49
C GLU A 76 18.42 7.92 13.49
N SER A 77 18.25 6.59 13.52
CA SER A 77 17.29 5.92 12.64
C SER A 77 15.85 6.35 12.93
N LEU A 78 15.48 6.48 14.20
CA LEU A 78 14.16 6.94 14.63
C LEU A 78 13.95 8.41 14.30
N ALA A 79 14.96 9.26 14.51
CA ALA A 79 14.91 10.67 14.15
C ALA A 79 14.76 10.87 12.64
N CYS A 80 15.37 10.02 11.82
CA CYS A 80 15.16 10.02 10.38
C CYS A 80 13.70 9.67 10.04
N VAL A 81 13.17 8.57 10.58
CA VAL A 81 11.80 8.13 10.31
C VAL A 81 10.77 9.17 10.75
N ALA A 82 11.00 9.83 11.90
CA ALA A 82 10.12 10.86 12.42
C ALA A 82 9.93 12.06 11.47
N LYS A 83 10.92 12.37 10.61
CA LYS A 83 10.81 13.43 9.59
C LYS A 83 9.80 13.10 8.49
N TYR A 84 9.57 11.82 8.23
CA TYR A 84 8.67 11.34 7.18
C TYR A 84 7.37 10.79 7.72
N GLN A 85 7.32 10.42 9.00
CA GLN A 85 6.08 10.06 9.69
C GLN A 85 5.30 11.30 10.14
N THR A 86 4.99 12.18 9.18
CA THR A 86 4.13 13.35 9.39
C THR A 86 2.77 13.16 8.74
N GLN A 87 1.80 13.97 9.17
CA GLN A 87 0.46 14.01 8.58
C GLN A 87 0.51 14.34 7.08
N GLU A 88 1.41 15.24 6.66
CA GLU A 88 1.59 15.62 5.26
C GLU A 88 1.90 14.40 4.37
N TYR A 89 2.84 13.55 4.78
CA TYR A 89 3.16 12.33 4.03
C TYR A 89 2.05 11.29 4.08
N LEU A 90 1.23 11.28 5.13
CA LEU A 90 0.06 10.41 5.21
C LEU A 90 -1.03 10.86 4.23
N ASP A 91 -1.26 12.17 4.13
CA ASP A 91 -2.23 12.76 3.21
C ASP A 91 -1.85 12.51 1.75
N ILE A 92 -0.55 12.55 1.40
CA ILE A 92 -0.07 12.14 0.07
C ILE A 92 -0.50 10.71 -0.28
N GLU A 93 -0.41 9.76 0.66
CA GLU A 93 -0.85 8.39 0.41
C GLU A 93 -2.37 8.26 0.30
N ARG A 94 -3.13 9.11 1.00
CA ARG A 94 -4.59 9.19 0.83
C ARG A 94 -4.94 9.69 -0.57
N ASP A 95 -4.31 10.75 -1.03
CA ASP A 95 -4.54 11.32 -2.35
C ASP A 95 -4.21 10.32 -3.46
N ILE A 96 -3.09 9.60 -3.33
CA ILE A 96 -2.73 8.51 -4.25
C ILE A 96 -3.83 7.45 -4.30
N LEU A 97 -4.40 7.06 -3.15
CA LEU A 97 -5.46 6.06 -3.12
C LEU A 97 -6.76 6.59 -3.77
N VAL A 98 -7.13 7.85 -3.49
CA VAL A 98 -8.30 8.50 -4.10
C VAL A 98 -8.15 8.55 -5.61
N GLU A 99 -6.97 8.90 -6.13
CA GLU A 99 -6.72 8.93 -7.57
C GLU A 99 -6.82 7.54 -8.20
N GLN A 100 -6.24 6.51 -7.57
CA GLN A 100 -6.40 5.12 -7.98
C GLN A 100 -7.87 4.68 -8.00
N LYS A 101 -8.71 5.18 -7.09
CA LYS A 101 -10.16 4.91 -7.08
C LYS A 101 -10.87 5.58 -8.25
N LYS A 102 -10.51 6.82 -8.61
CA LYS A 102 -11.06 7.51 -9.79
C LYS A 102 -10.73 6.76 -11.07
N GLU A 103 -9.47 6.37 -11.27
CA GLU A 103 -9.02 5.62 -12.45
C GLU A 103 -9.78 4.29 -12.59
N ARG A 104 -9.90 3.52 -11.49
CA ARG A 104 -10.66 2.26 -11.50
C ARG A 104 -12.13 2.46 -11.83
N ARG A 105 -12.74 3.54 -11.34
CA ARG A 105 -14.14 3.86 -11.63
C ARG A 105 -14.35 4.15 -13.12
N ILE A 106 -13.50 4.99 -13.72
CA ILE A 106 -13.56 5.30 -15.16
C ILE A 106 -13.43 4.01 -15.98
N LEU A 107 -12.47 3.16 -15.61
CA LEU A 107 -12.24 1.89 -16.29
C LEU A 107 -13.47 0.97 -16.19
N HIS A 108 -14.08 0.88 -15.01
CA HIS A 108 -15.32 0.11 -14.80
C HIS A 108 -16.48 0.63 -15.66
N GLU A 109 -16.67 1.95 -15.73
CA GLU A 109 -17.69 2.59 -16.57
C GLU A 109 -17.47 2.29 -18.07
N MET A 110 -16.22 2.36 -18.54
CA MET A 110 -15.87 2.00 -19.92
C MET A 110 -16.15 0.53 -20.25
N TYR A 111 -15.82 -0.39 -19.34
CA TYR A 111 -16.12 -1.82 -19.54
C TYR A 111 -17.61 -2.13 -19.50
N ALA A 112 -18.36 -1.48 -18.60
CA ALA A 112 -19.82 -1.62 -18.54
C ALA A 112 -20.48 -1.15 -19.85
N GLU A 113 -20.02 -0.01 -20.39
CA GLU A 113 -20.48 0.52 -21.67
C GLU A 113 -20.17 -0.41 -22.84
N LYS A 114 -18.94 -0.94 -22.90
CA LYS A 114 -18.55 -1.93 -23.93
C LYS A 114 -19.45 -3.17 -23.89
N LYS A 115 -19.73 -3.71 -22.70
CA LYS A 115 -20.63 -4.87 -22.54
C LYS A 115 -22.06 -4.58 -22.99
N ARG A 116 -22.58 -3.38 -22.72
CA ARG A 116 -23.91 -2.96 -23.18
C ARG A 116 -23.99 -2.94 -24.71
N ARG A 117 -23.01 -2.31 -25.37
CA ARG A 117 -22.93 -2.27 -26.84
C ARG A 117 -22.80 -3.65 -27.48
N GLU A 118 -22.01 -4.53 -26.87
CA GLU A 118 -21.88 -5.93 -27.33
C GLU A 118 -23.19 -6.71 -27.17
N ALA A 119 -23.96 -6.45 -26.11
CA ALA A 119 -25.27 -7.09 -25.90
C ALA A 119 -26.31 -6.58 -26.92
N GLU A 120 -26.34 -5.26 -27.18
CA GLU A 120 -27.19 -4.64 -28.20
C GLU A 120 -26.87 -5.20 -29.60
N ALA A 121 -25.59 -5.22 -29.99
CA ALA A 121 -25.16 -5.76 -31.29
C ALA A 121 -25.49 -7.25 -31.47
N LYS A 122 -25.50 -8.04 -30.39
CA LYS A 122 -25.94 -9.46 -30.41
C LYS A 122 -27.45 -9.60 -30.51
N SER A 123 -28.22 -8.68 -29.92
CA SER A 123 -29.68 -8.68 -30.03
C SER A 123 -30.18 -8.24 -31.41
N GLU A 124 -29.39 -7.45 -32.14
CA GLU A 124 -29.69 -6.93 -33.47
C GLU A 124 -29.25 -7.84 -34.63
N GLN A 125 -28.60 -8.98 -34.38
CA GLN A 125 -28.38 -10.02 -35.38
C GLN A 125 -29.49 -11.07 -35.26
N PRO A 126 -30.60 -10.97 -36.02
CA PRO A 126 -31.60 -12.03 -36.03
C PRO A 126 -31.00 -13.25 -36.74
N ASN A 127 -31.32 -14.44 -36.22
CA ASN A 127 -31.05 -15.74 -36.85
C ASN A 127 -31.13 -15.64 -38.39
N LYS A 128 -30.00 -15.91 -39.06
CA LYS A 128 -30.00 -16.36 -40.44
C LYS A 128 -30.19 -17.87 -40.48
#